data_AF-V4UFE3-F1
#
_entry.id   AF-V4UFE3-F1
#
_cell.length_a   1.000
_cell.length_b   1.000
_cell.length_c   1.000
_cell.angle_alpha   90.00
_cell.angle_beta   90.00
_cell.angle_gamma   90.00
#
_symmetry.space_group_name_H-M   'P 1'
#
loop_
_entity.id
_entity.type
_entity.pdbx_description
1 polymer ?
#
loop_
_entity_poly.entity_id
_entity_poly.type
_entity_poly.pdbx_seq_one_letter_code
_entity_poly.pdbx_strand_id
1 'polypeptide(L)'
;MENQNIKVEEQGDDEGAPMAGEVLEEEGEIGSSLTMERVAAAKQFIESHYKAQMKHIQERKQRRSVLERKLASSDVPEEEQINILKDLERKETEYMRLKRHKISVDDFDLLTIIGRGAFGEVRLCQEKKSGNIYAMKKLKKSEMLSRGQVEHVRAERNLLAEVASHCIVKLYYSFQDAEYLYLIMEYLPGGDVMTLLMREETLTETVARFYIAQSVLAIESIHKHNYIHRDIKPDNLLLDQNGHMKLSDFGLCKPLDCTNLSAINENEVLDDENLNESMDVDGRFPESGCGRRWKSPLEQLQHWQINRRKLAYSTVGTPDYIAPEVLLKKGYGMECDWWSLGAIMYEMLVGYPPFYSDDPVTTCRKIVHWKNHLKFPEEARLTPEAKDLICRLLCDVEHRLGTLGSEQIKAHPWFKDIAWDKLYEMEAAYKPEVNGVLDTQNFMKFDEVESQTPKRTGSGPMRKMMLTPKDLSFVGYTYKNFEAVKDKRSTLPDRLSADYIQCDSTIDNSSESTTDNTKRQTHASSGDAM
;
A
#
# COMPACT_ATOMS: atom_id res chain seq x y z
N MET A 1 7.12 -49.80 61.51
CA MET A 1 7.88 -49.37 62.70
C MET A 1 8.94 -48.43 62.15
N GLU A 2 8.62 -47.14 62.08
CA GLU A 2 8.83 -46.14 63.15
C GLU A 2 10.32 -45.94 63.47
N ASN A 3 10.84 -44.75 63.74
CA ASN A 3 10.50 -43.34 63.54
C ASN A 3 11.67 -42.55 64.18
N GLN A 4 11.67 -41.23 63.98
CA GLN A 4 12.34 -40.17 64.74
C GLN A 4 13.77 -39.77 64.32
N ASN A 5 14.11 -38.52 63.94
CA ASN A 5 13.68 -37.13 64.23
C ASN A 5 14.82 -36.42 64.99
N ILE A 6 15.42 -35.38 64.40
CA ILE A 6 16.30 -34.45 65.12
C ILE A 6 15.83 -33.03 64.80
N LYS A 7 15.65 -32.30 65.90
CA LYS A 7 14.94 -31.03 66.07
C LYS A 7 15.92 -29.86 66.07
N VAL A 8 15.40 -28.71 65.62
CA VAL A 8 16.00 -27.36 65.62
C VAL A 8 15.95 -26.75 67.02
N GLU A 9 16.96 -25.97 67.39
CA GLU A 9 16.85 -24.91 68.42
C GLU A 9 17.60 -23.63 67.98
N GLU A 10 16.97 -22.50 68.35
CA GLU A 10 17.26 -21.10 68.02
C GLU A 10 18.31 -20.47 68.94
N GLN A 11 18.97 -19.39 68.48
CA GLN A 11 19.31 -18.23 69.31
C GLN A 11 19.51 -16.99 68.43
N GLY A 12 18.85 -15.89 68.82
CA GLY A 12 18.78 -14.63 68.09
C GLY A 12 19.69 -13.51 68.62
N ASP A 13 19.66 -12.44 67.82
CA ASP A 13 19.82 -11.00 68.07
C ASP A 13 21.14 -10.45 68.65
N ASP A 14 21.92 -9.80 67.78
CA ASP A 14 22.64 -8.55 68.13
C ASP A 14 22.66 -7.60 66.92
N GLU A 15 22.57 -6.31 67.23
CA GLU A 15 22.10 -5.21 66.39
C GLU A 15 23.05 -4.82 65.23
N GLY A 16 22.47 -4.53 64.05
CA GLY A 16 23.17 -3.96 62.89
C GLY A 16 22.26 -3.01 62.10
N ALA A 17 22.57 -1.72 62.16
CA ALA A 17 21.86 -0.57 61.57
C ALA A 17 21.48 -0.69 60.06
N PRO A 18 20.49 0.07 59.57
CA PRO A 18 20.00 -0.03 58.21
C PRO A 18 21.01 0.59 57.23
N MET A 19 21.61 -0.23 56.37
CA MET A 19 22.34 0.27 55.19
C MET A 19 21.32 0.81 54.19
N ALA A 20 21.20 2.13 54.17
CA ALA A 20 20.47 2.88 53.17
C ALA A 20 20.89 2.41 51.77
N GLY A 21 19.92 2.00 50.97
CA GLY A 21 20.13 1.76 49.55
C GLY A 21 20.59 3.05 48.89
N GLU A 22 21.82 3.06 48.39
CA GLU A 22 22.24 4.02 47.39
C GLU A 22 21.38 3.78 46.15
N VAL A 23 20.30 4.56 46.03
CA VAL A 23 19.72 4.87 44.72
C VAL A 23 20.76 5.74 44.03
N LEU A 24 21.67 5.11 43.30
CA LEU A 24 22.47 5.80 42.30
C LEU A 24 21.48 6.26 41.24
N GLU A 25 20.98 7.49 41.39
CA GLU A 25 20.45 8.25 40.27
C GLU A 25 21.62 8.40 39.29
N GLU A 26 21.64 7.55 38.26
CA GLU A 26 22.42 7.80 37.07
C GLU A 26 21.87 9.07 36.42
N GLU A 27 22.25 10.24 36.94
CA GLU A 27 22.27 11.48 36.16
C GLU A 27 23.39 11.34 35.13
N GLY A 28 23.12 10.49 34.14
CA GLY A 28 23.92 10.35 32.95
C GLY A 28 23.90 11.66 32.20
N GLU A 29 25.07 12.31 32.17
CA GLU A 29 25.46 13.37 31.25
C GLU A 29 24.69 13.23 29.93
N ILE A 30 23.83 14.22 29.63
CA ILE A 30 22.87 14.18 28.51
C ILE A 30 23.64 13.81 27.25
N GLY A 31 23.56 12.53 26.87
CA GLY A 31 24.20 12.05 25.65
C GLY A 31 23.72 12.92 24.50
N SER A 32 24.60 13.22 23.54
CA SER A 32 24.25 13.93 22.30
C SER A 32 22.84 13.52 21.84
N SER A 33 22.03 14.46 21.34
CA SER A 33 20.65 14.19 20.87
C SER A 33 20.54 12.90 20.03
N LEU A 34 21.57 12.59 19.24
CA LEU A 34 21.70 11.36 18.48
C LEU A 34 21.79 10.08 19.33
N THR A 35 22.48 10.13 20.46
CA THR A 35 22.59 9.04 21.44
C THR A 35 21.26 8.77 22.13
N MET A 36 20.51 9.82 22.47
CA MET A 36 19.16 9.69 23.06
C MET A 36 18.18 9.06 22.07
N GLU A 37 18.19 9.48 20.79
CA GLU A 37 17.40 8.85 19.73
C GLU A 37 17.78 7.37 19.52
N ARG A 38 19.07 7.03 19.58
CA ARG A 38 19.55 5.64 19.49
C ARG A 38 19.07 4.80 20.67
N VAL A 39 19.09 5.32 21.88
CA VAL A 39 18.60 4.62 23.07
C VAL A 39 17.09 4.41 22.98
N ALA A 40 16.33 5.43 22.56
CA ALA A 40 14.88 5.31 22.37
C ALA A 40 14.52 4.26 21.31
N ALA A 41 15.20 4.27 20.16
CA ALA A 41 15.00 3.30 19.10
C ALA A 41 15.46 1.88 19.50
N ALA A 42 16.56 1.76 20.25
CA ALA A 42 17.02 0.47 20.79
C ALA A 42 16.03 -0.09 21.80
N LYS A 43 15.49 0.74 22.71
CA LYS A 43 14.45 0.35 23.66
C LYS A 43 13.19 -0.13 22.92
N GLN A 44 12.71 0.64 21.95
CA GLN A 44 11.56 0.27 21.14
C GLN A 44 11.79 -1.03 20.37
N PHE A 45 12.99 -1.23 19.81
CA PHE A 45 13.36 -2.45 19.12
C PHE A 45 13.37 -3.66 20.06
N ILE A 46 13.97 -3.54 21.25
CA ILE A 46 14.03 -4.61 22.25
C ILE A 46 12.62 -4.98 22.72
N GLU A 47 11.83 -3.99 23.10
CA GLU A 47 10.44 -4.20 23.56
C GLU A 47 9.60 -4.86 22.46
N SER A 48 9.68 -4.37 21.22
CA SER A 48 8.98 -4.96 20.07
C SER A 48 9.45 -6.40 19.82
N HIS A 49 10.76 -6.66 19.90
CA HIS A 49 11.33 -7.98 19.71
C HIS A 49 10.82 -8.99 20.74
N TYR A 50 10.88 -8.65 22.03
CA TYR A 50 10.42 -9.55 23.09
C TYR A 50 8.90 -9.72 23.08
N LYS A 51 8.12 -8.65 22.83
CA LYS A 51 6.65 -8.77 22.65
C LYS A 51 6.30 -9.71 21.50
N ALA A 52 6.97 -9.56 20.35
CA ALA A 52 6.75 -10.43 19.19
C ALA A 52 7.18 -11.88 19.45
N GLN A 53 8.28 -12.10 20.18
CA GLN A 53 8.71 -13.44 20.59
C GLN A 53 7.71 -14.09 21.55
N MET A 54 7.24 -13.35 22.56
CA MET A 54 6.25 -13.86 23.52
C MET A 54 4.92 -14.19 22.83
N LYS A 55 4.43 -13.31 21.95
CA LYS A 55 3.23 -13.55 21.14
C LYS A 55 3.37 -14.84 20.32
N HIS A 56 4.50 -15.02 19.65
CA HIS A 56 4.77 -16.22 18.84
C HIS A 56 4.83 -17.50 19.69
N ILE A 57 5.47 -17.46 20.87
CA ILE A 57 5.50 -18.59 21.80
C ILE A 57 4.07 -18.94 22.24
N GLN A 58 3.24 -17.94 22.50
CA GLN A 58 1.84 -18.13 22.90
C GLN A 58 1.00 -18.72 21.78
N GLU A 59 1.09 -18.19 20.56
CA GLU A 59 0.40 -18.71 19.37
C GLU A 59 0.80 -20.15 19.05
N ARG A 60 2.09 -20.49 19.22
CA ARG A 60 2.57 -21.87 19.05
C ARG A 60 1.96 -22.82 20.08
N LYS A 61 1.88 -22.41 21.35
CA LYS A 61 1.22 -23.19 22.41
C LYS A 61 -0.28 -23.33 22.14
N GLN A 62 -0.94 -22.27 21.69
CA GLN A 62 -2.37 -22.30 21.35
C GLN A 62 -2.65 -23.24 20.16
N ARG A 63 -1.89 -23.12 19.06
CA ARG A 63 -2.06 -24.01 17.88
C ARG A 63 -1.86 -25.47 18.23
N ARG A 64 -0.85 -25.78 19.06
CA ARG A 64 -0.64 -27.13 19.60
C ARG A 64 -1.82 -27.60 20.45
N SER A 65 -2.26 -26.79 21.41
CA SER A 65 -3.39 -27.14 22.30
C SER A 65 -4.70 -27.35 21.55
N VAL A 66 -4.98 -26.56 20.52
CA VAL A 66 -6.16 -26.73 19.66
C VAL A 66 -6.09 -28.05 18.90
N LEU A 67 -4.93 -28.41 18.34
CA LEU A 67 -4.74 -29.67 17.63
C LEU A 67 -4.88 -30.88 18.58
N GLU A 68 -4.24 -30.82 19.75
CA GLU A 68 -4.36 -31.85 20.79
C GLU A 68 -5.81 -32.06 21.23
N ARG A 69 -6.58 -30.97 21.40
CA ARG A 69 -8.01 -31.05 21.73
C ARG A 69 -8.84 -31.68 20.61
N LYS A 70 -8.56 -31.34 19.35
CA LYS A 70 -9.25 -31.91 18.18
C LYS A 70 -8.95 -33.39 18.01
N LEU A 71 -7.71 -33.80 18.23
CA LEU A 71 -7.28 -35.20 18.22
C LEU A 71 -7.93 -35.99 19.37
N ALA A 72 -8.05 -35.41 20.56
CA ALA A 72 -8.75 -36.04 21.69
C ALA A 72 -10.27 -36.19 21.48
N SER A 73 -10.87 -35.32 20.65
CA SER A 73 -12.31 -35.38 20.31
C SER A 73 -12.66 -36.24 19.09
N SER A 74 -11.65 -36.74 18.36
CA SER A 74 -11.86 -37.53 17.14
C SER A 74 -11.43 -38.97 17.39
N ASP A 75 -12.16 -39.96 16.85
CA ASP A 75 -11.79 -41.39 16.87
C ASP A 75 -10.63 -41.71 15.91
N VAL A 76 -9.54 -40.97 16.01
CA VAL A 76 -8.33 -41.16 15.22
C VAL A 76 -7.40 -42.12 15.97
N PRO A 77 -6.87 -43.19 15.32
CA PRO A 77 -5.92 -44.11 15.94
C PRO A 77 -4.69 -43.40 16.52
N GLU A 78 -4.18 -43.87 17.67
CA GLU A 78 -3.03 -43.24 18.36
C GLU A 78 -1.80 -43.06 17.46
N GLU A 79 -1.55 -44.00 16.55
CA GLU A 79 -0.43 -43.93 15.61
C GLU A 79 -0.56 -42.76 14.62
N GLU A 80 -1.79 -42.48 14.17
CA GLU A 80 -2.10 -41.38 13.27
C GLU A 80 -2.09 -40.04 14.03
N GLN A 81 -2.53 -40.01 15.30
CA GLN A 81 -2.39 -38.83 16.17
C GLN A 81 -0.90 -38.43 16.36
N ILE A 82 -0.01 -39.41 16.59
CA ILE A 82 1.44 -39.19 16.72
C ILE A 82 2.02 -38.64 15.42
N ASN A 83 1.60 -39.16 14.26
CA ASN A 83 2.07 -38.67 12.96
C ASN A 83 1.62 -37.22 12.70
N ILE A 84 0.38 -36.88 13.04
CA ILE A 84 -0.16 -35.52 12.92
C ILE A 84 0.60 -34.52 13.82
N LEU A 85 0.90 -34.91 15.07
CA LEU A 85 1.71 -34.10 15.98
C LEU A 85 3.14 -33.90 15.48
N LYS A 86 3.79 -34.95 14.96
CA LYS A 86 5.12 -34.87 14.33
C LYS A 86 5.12 -33.96 13.10
N ASP A 87 4.05 -34.00 12.29
CA ASP A 87 3.92 -33.12 11.13
C ASP A 87 3.74 -31.65 11.53
N LEU A 88 2.96 -31.38 12.59
CA LEU A 88 2.87 -30.04 13.19
C LEU A 88 4.24 -29.55 13.67
N GLU A 89 5.00 -30.37 14.39
CA GLU A 89 6.35 -30.03 14.87
C GLU A 89 7.32 -29.76 13.72
N ARG A 90 7.23 -30.54 12.63
CA ARG A 90 8.02 -30.33 11.42
C ARG A 90 7.69 -28.97 10.79
N LYS A 91 6.40 -28.68 10.56
CA LYS A 91 5.91 -27.41 10.02
C LYS A 91 6.33 -26.21 10.88
N GLU A 92 6.26 -26.34 12.20
CA GLU A 92 6.71 -25.34 13.17
C GLU A 92 8.23 -25.09 13.11
N THR A 93 9.01 -26.15 12.95
CA THR A 93 10.48 -26.07 12.84
C THR A 93 10.89 -25.44 11.51
N GLU A 94 10.22 -25.81 10.43
CA GLU A 94 10.39 -25.20 9.12
C GLU A 94 10.03 -23.71 9.14
N TYR A 95 8.89 -23.35 9.74
CA TYR A 95 8.49 -21.95 9.93
C TYR A 95 9.56 -21.14 10.68
N MET A 96 10.11 -21.67 11.77
CA MET A 96 11.21 -21.04 12.51
C MET A 96 12.49 -20.91 11.66
N ARG A 97 12.81 -21.91 10.83
CA ARG A 97 13.96 -21.87 9.91
C ARG A 97 13.77 -20.81 8.81
N LEU A 98 12.58 -20.73 8.22
CA LEU A 98 12.16 -19.72 7.25
C LEU A 98 12.21 -18.30 7.83
N LYS A 99 11.85 -18.13 9.11
CA LYS A 99 11.95 -16.86 9.83
C LYS A 99 13.39 -16.43 10.12
N ARG A 100 14.29 -17.38 10.38
CA ARG A 100 15.74 -17.12 10.58
C ARG A 100 16.47 -16.76 9.29
N HIS A 101 15.99 -17.21 8.15
CA HIS A 101 16.64 -16.93 6.88
C HIS A 101 16.45 -15.46 6.49
N LYS A 102 17.46 -14.61 6.60
CA LYS A 102 17.35 -13.22 6.14
C LYS A 102 17.38 -13.20 4.61
N ILE A 103 16.31 -12.69 4.00
CA ILE A 103 16.26 -12.47 2.55
C ILE A 103 17.12 -11.24 2.23
N SER A 104 17.92 -11.34 1.19
CA SER A 104 18.81 -10.30 0.71
C SER A 104 18.64 -10.11 -0.80
N VAL A 105 19.19 -9.02 -1.34
CA VAL A 105 19.21 -8.79 -2.80
C VAL A 105 19.93 -9.93 -3.52
N ASP A 106 20.96 -10.51 -2.90
CA ASP A 106 21.77 -11.59 -3.47
C ASP A 106 20.99 -12.89 -3.70
N ASP A 107 19.81 -13.05 -3.08
CA ASP A 107 18.90 -14.17 -3.33
C ASP A 107 18.13 -14.04 -4.65
N PHE A 108 18.22 -12.90 -5.33
CA PHE A 108 17.52 -12.61 -6.58
C PHE A 108 18.50 -12.32 -7.72
N ASP A 109 18.18 -12.82 -8.91
CA ASP A 109 18.80 -12.40 -10.16
C ASP A 109 18.01 -11.23 -10.73
N LEU A 110 18.66 -10.06 -10.81
CA LEU A 110 18.07 -8.86 -11.38
C LEU A 110 18.14 -8.95 -12.90
N LEU A 111 16.99 -8.86 -13.55
CA LEU A 111 16.85 -8.90 -14.99
C LEU A 111 16.71 -7.44 -15.49
N THR A 112 15.60 -7.12 -16.14
CA THR A 112 15.38 -5.85 -16.84
C THR A 112 14.75 -4.79 -15.92
N ILE A 113 15.01 -3.52 -16.22
CA ILE A 113 14.29 -2.39 -15.61
C ILE A 113 12.94 -2.26 -16.31
N ILE A 114 11.86 -2.34 -15.52
CA ILE A 114 10.47 -2.24 -16.00
C ILE A 114 9.80 -0.92 -15.61
N GLY A 115 10.41 -0.14 -14.71
CA GLY A 115 9.91 1.18 -14.32
C GLY A 115 10.97 2.03 -13.63
N ARG A 116 10.84 3.35 -13.76
CA ARG A 116 11.62 4.33 -12.99
C ARG A 116 10.67 5.28 -12.29
N GLY A 117 10.90 5.50 -11.00
CA GLY A 117 10.15 6.45 -10.19
C GLY A 117 11.06 7.54 -9.65
N ALA A 118 10.46 8.53 -8.99
CA ALA A 118 11.19 9.66 -8.41
C ALA A 118 12.21 9.26 -7.33
N PHE A 119 12.01 8.12 -6.67
CA PHE A 119 12.81 7.67 -5.51
C PHE A 119 13.60 6.38 -5.75
N GLY A 120 13.53 5.84 -6.98
CA GLY A 120 14.01 4.49 -7.23
C GLY A 120 13.64 3.91 -8.58
N GLU A 121 13.90 2.61 -8.73
CA GLU A 121 13.64 1.84 -9.94
C GLU A 121 12.88 0.56 -9.61
N VAL A 122 12.11 0.06 -10.57
CA VAL A 122 11.44 -1.23 -10.51
C VAL A 122 12.10 -2.15 -11.52
N ARG A 123 12.56 -3.31 -11.07
CA ARG A 123 13.21 -4.32 -11.90
C ARG A 123 12.45 -5.63 -11.87
N LEU A 124 12.39 -6.29 -13.01
CA LEU A 124 12.03 -7.70 -13.08
C LEU A 124 13.15 -8.52 -12.43
N CYS A 125 12.82 -9.47 -11.56
CA CYS A 125 13.80 -10.33 -10.93
C CYS A 125 13.30 -11.77 -10.79
N GLN A 126 14.25 -12.70 -10.70
CA GLN A 126 14.00 -14.11 -10.47
C GLN A 126 14.61 -14.54 -9.13
N GLU A 127 13.84 -15.21 -8.29
CA GLU A 127 14.37 -15.79 -7.04
C GLU A 127 15.21 -17.03 -7.36
N LYS A 128 16.49 -17.04 -6.95
CA LYS A 128 17.45 -18.11 -7.27
C LYS A 128 17.04 -19.51 -6.81
N LYS A 129 16.31 -19.59 -5.69
CA LYS A 129 15.96 -20.88 -5.06
C LYS A 129 14.77 -21.54 -5.71
N SER A 130 13.76 -20.75 -6.08
CA SER A 130 12.48 -21.25 -6.60
C SER A 130 12.37 -21.09 -8.12
N GLY A 131 13.15 -20.19 -8.72
CA GLY A 131 12.98 -19.78 -10.11
C GLY A 131 11.77 -18.87 -10.33
N ASN A 132 11.08 -18.45 -9.26
CA ASN A 132 9.87 -17.63 -9.37
C ASN A 132 10.19 -16.20 -9.78
N ILE A 133 9.32 -15.63 -10.61
CA ILE A 133 9.43 -14.27 -11.14
C ILE A 133 8.68 -13.28 -10.24
N TYR A 134 9.31 -12.13 -10.04
CA TYR A 134 8.83 -11.03 -9.20
C TYR A 134 9.19 -9.66 -9.80
N ALA A 135 8.48 -8.63 -9.36
CA ALA A 135 8.88 -7.25 -9.55
C ALA A 135 9.53 -6.73 -8.25
N MET A 136 10.78 -6.24 -8.34
CA MET A 136 11.53 -5.66 -7.24
C MET A 136 11.53 -4.13 -7.36
N LYS A 137 10.85 -3.43 -6.46
CA LYS A 137 10.95 -1.97 -6.31
C LYS A 137 12.08 -1.66 -5.34
N LYS A 138 13.09 -0.94 -5.82
CA LYS A 138 14.29 -0.54 -5.09
C LYS A 138 14.25 0.96 -4.82
N LEU A 139 14.23 1.35 -3.56
CA LEU A 139 14.06 2.75 -3.11
C LEU A 139 15.28 3.22 -2.32
N LYS A 140 15.79 4.43 -2.59
CA LYS A 140 17.00 4.94 -1.95
C LYS A 140 16.70 5.63 -0.61
N LYS A 141 17.26 5.11 0.50
CA LYS A 141 17.00 5.63 1.86
C LYS A 141 17.35 7.11 2.03
N SER A 142 18.50 7.51 1.49
CA SER A 142 18.98 8.89 1.60
C SER A 142 18.05 9.89 0.92
N GLU A 143 17.50 9.53 -0.23
CA GLU A 143 16.57 10.38 -0.97
C GLU A 143 15.23 10.52 -0.24
N MET A 144 14.70 9.41 0.28
CA MET A 144 13.47 9.43 1.05
C MET A 144 13.57 10.27 2.33
N LEU A 145 14.70 10.17 3.05
CA LEU A 145 14.95 10.98 4.24
C LEU A 145 15.05 12.47 3.88
N SER A 146 15.78 12.81 2.81
CA SER A 146 15.95 14.20 2.38
C SER A 146 14.64 14.89 1.97
N ARG A 147 13.68 14.11 1.46
CA ARG A 147 12.39 14.61 0.96
C ARG A 147 11.23 14.40 1.95
N GLY A 148 11.51 13.86 3.15
CA GLY A 148 10.49 13.62 4.19
C GLY A 148 9.45 12.53 3.85
N GLN A 149 9.81 11.54 3.03
CA GLN A 149 8.87 10.55 2.46
C GLN A 149 8.86 9.21 3.22
N VAL A 150 9.37 9.19 4.46
CA VAL A 150 9.49 7.96 5.26
C VAL A 150 8.13 7.37 5.62
N GLU A 151 7.18 8.24 6.01
CA GLU A 151 5.82 7.82 6.36
C GLU A 151 5.11 7.19 5.16
N HIS A 152 5.28 7.77 3.98
CA HIS A 152 4.65 7.31 2.76
C HIS A 152 5.10 5.90 2.35
N VAL A 153 6.40 5.59 2.43
CA VAL A 153 6.88 4.24 2.14
C VAL A 153 6.49 3.24 3.23
N ARG A 154 6.31 3.70 4.47
CA ARG A 154 5.76 2.86 5.53
C ARG A 154 4.29 2.55 5.27
N ALA A 155 3.51 3.53 4.83
CA ALA A 155 2.10 3.37 4.46
C ALA A 155 1.93 2.44 3.26
N GLU A 156 2.71 2.62 2.18
CA GLU A 156 2.72 1.72 1.02
C GLU A 156 2.93 0.27 1.45
N ARG A 157 3.96 0.02 2.26
CA ARG A 157 4.27 -1.32 2.75
C ARG A 157 3.16 -1.87 3.65
N ASN A 158 2.60 -1.07 4.55
CA ASN A 158 1.53 -1.51 5.45
C ASN A 158 0.28 -1.91 4.67
N LEU A 159 -0.17 -1.05 3.75
CA LEU A 159 -1.32 -1.33 2.89
C LEU A 159 -1.13 -2.63 2.12
N LEU A 160 0.03 -2.79 1.48
CA LEU A 160 0.35 -4.00 0.71
C LEU A 160 0.46 -5.27 1.57
N ALA A 161 0.77 -5.14 2.86
CA ALA A 161 0.89 -6.26 3.79
C ALA A 161 -0.44 -6.62 4.47
N GLU A 162 -1.32 -5.63 4.67
CA GLU A 162 -2.62 -5.76 5.35
C GLU A 162 -3.75 -6.09 4.38
N VAL A 163 -3.76 -5.48 3.19
CA VAL A 163 -4.85 -5.60 2.23
C VAL A 163 -4.55 -6.72 1.24
N ALA A 164 -5.11 -7.91 1.51
CA ALA A 164 -5.12 -9.02 0.56
C ALA A 164 -6.38 -8.94 -0.32
N SER A 165 -6.26 -8.35 -1.51
CA SER A 165 -7.36 -8.24 -2.46
C SER A 165 -6.89 -8.58 -3.87
N HIS A 166 -7.75 -9.22 -4.68
CA HIS A 166 -7.46 -9.50 -6.09
C HIS A 166 -7.25 -8.22 -6.91
N CYS A 167 -7.75 -7.08 -6.42
CA CYS A 167 -7.67 -5.78 -7.07
C CYS A 167 -6.35 -5.02 -6.81
N ILE A 168 -5.48 -5.54 -5.95
CA ILE A 168 -4.24 -4.87 -5.50
C ILE A 168 -3.05 -5.78 -5.77
N VAL A 169 -1.92 -5.20 -6.15
CA VAL A 169 -0.65 -5.92 -6.34
C VAL A 169 -0.23 -6.62 -5.04
N LYS A 170 0.01 -7.93 -5.10
CA LYS A 170 0.44 -8.76 -3.96
C LYS A 170 1.90 -8.49 -3.58
N LEU A 171 2.15 -8.20 -2.30
CA LEU A 171 3.49 -8.12 -1.71
C LEU A 171 3.92 -9.47 -1.10
N TYR A 172 5.08 -9.97 -1.51
CA TYR A 172 5.68 -11.20 -0.99
C TYR A 172 6.68 -10.91 0.13
N TYR A 173 7.58 -9.96 -0.10
CA TYR A 173 8.65 -9.64 0.85
C TYR A 173 8.92 -8.15 0.86
N SER A 174 9.33 -7.63 2.01
CA SER A 174 10.05 -6.36 2.09
C SER A 174 11.31 -6.54 2.93
N PHE A 175 12.41 -5.91 2.51
CA PHE A 175 13.67 -5.95 3.24
C PHE A 175 14.50 -4.71 2.95
N GLN A 176 15.61 -4.55 3.65
CA GLN A 176 16.45 -3.36 3.55
C GLN A 176 17.93 -3.74 3.66
N ASP A 177 18.79 -2.96 3.02
CA ASP A 177 20.24 -3.01 3.21
C ASP A 177 20.76 -1.68 3.76
N ALA A 178 22.07 -1.40 3.67
CA ALA A 178 22.65 -0.16 4.18
C ALA A 178 22.19 1.12 3.43
N GLU A 179 21.77 1.00 2.17
CA GLU A 179 21.51 2.14 1.29
C GLU A 179 20.07 2.19 0.75
N TYR A 180 19.41 1.04 0.64
CA TYR A 180 18.15 0.87 -0.06
C TYR A 180 17.09 0.11 0.76
N LEU A 181 15.84 0.34 0.38
CA LEU A 181 14.68 -0.44 0.75
C LEU A 181 14.18 -1.23 -0.47
N TYR A 182 13.67 -2.42 -0.24
CA TYR A 182 13.23 -3.35 -1.28
C TYR A 182 11.82 -3.84 -0.98
N LEU A 183 10.96 -3.78 -2.00
CA LEU A 183 9.64 -4.42 -2.03
C LEU A 183 9.63 -5.47 -3.15
N ILE A 184 9.29 -6.71 -2.81
CA ILE A 184 9.16 -7.83 -3.75
C ILE A 184 7.68 -8.11 -3.97
N MET A 185 7.21 -7.82 -5.17
CA MET A 185 5.81 -7.82 -5.55
C MET A 185 5.57 -8.85 -6.67
N GLU A 186 4.29 -9.18 -6.91
CA GLU A 186 3.95 -9.94 -8.11
C GLU A 186 4.33 -9.17 -9.37
N TYR A 187 4.82 -9.89 -10.37
CA TYR A 187 5.07 -9.33 -11.68
C TYR A 187 3.81 -9.46 -12.54
N LEU A 188 3.38 -8.36 -13.15
CA LEU A 188 2.20 -8.27 -13.99
C LEU A 188 2.63 -8.01 -15.44
N PRO A 189 2.66 -9.03 -16.31
CA PRO A 189 3.25 -8.93 -17.65
C PRO A 189 2.38 -8.14 -18.65
N GLY A 190 1.13 -7.81 -18.29
CA GLY A 190 0.23 -7.03 -19.13
C GLY A 190 0.60 -5.55 -19.23
N GLY A 191 1.57 -5.09 -18.43
CA GLY A 191 2.02 -3.70 -18.43
C GLY A 191 1.10 -2.80 -17.59
N ASP A 192 1.08 -1.52 -17.94
CA ASP A 192 0.24 -0.49 -17.33
C ASP A 192 -0.81 0.06 -18.32
N VAL A 193 -1.92 0.57 -17.79
CA VAL A 193 -3.01 1.16 -18.59
C VAL A 193 -2.51 2.39 -19.37
N MET A 194 -1.50 3.11 -18.88
CA MET A 194 -0.87 4.20 -19.64
C MET A 194 -0.28 3.68 -20.96
N THR A 195 0.46 2.58 -20.93
CA THR A 195 1.06 1.97 -22.11
C THR A 195 -0.01 1.42 -23.07
N LEU A 196 -1.14 0.93 -22.54
CA LEU A 196 -2.31 0.58 -23.34
C LEU A 196 -2.90 1.82 -24.07
N LEU A 197 -3.09 2.92 -23.36
CA LEU A 197 -3.60 4.18 -23.94
C LEU A 197 -2.65 4.77 -24.98
N MET A 198 -1.34 4.65 -24.76
CA MET A 198 -0.32 5.07 -25.73
C MET A 198 -0.33 4.24 -27.02
N ARG A 199 -0.85 3.00 -26.98
CA ARG A 199 -0.96 2.11 -28.15
C ARG A 199 -2.26 2.28 -28.91
N GLU A 200 -3.38 2.32 -28.20
CA GLU A 200 -4.72 2.35 -28.79
C GLU A 200 -5.25 3.78 -29.04
N GLU A 201 -4.58 4.80 -28.48
CA GLU A 201 -4.96 6.22 -28.47
C GLU A 201 -6.26 6.54 -27.71
N THR A 202 -7.31 5.75 -27.92
CA THR A 202 -8.60 5.81 -27.24
C THR A 202 -9.15 4.41 -27.04
N LEU A 203 -9.93 4.20 -25.99
CA LEU A 203 -10.62 2.95 -25.72
C LEU A 203 -12.11 3.10 -26.03
N THR A 204 -12.71 2.03 -26.56
CA THR A 204 -14.16 2.00 -26.72
C THR A 204 -14.84 2.07 -25.36
N GLU A 205 -16.06 2.60 -25.30
CA GLU A 205 -16.82 2.66 -24.04
C GLU A 205 -16.99 1.30 -23.36
N THR A 206 -17.06 0.21 -24.13
CA THR A 206 -17.15 -1.14 -23.58
C THR A 206 -15.87 -1.55 -22.85
N VAL A 207 -14.71 -1.28 -23.45
CA VAL A 207 -13.39 -1.58 -22.84
C VAL A 207 -13.15 -0.65 -21.65
N ALA A 208 -13.42 0.65 -21.80
CA ALA A 208 -13.29 1.61 -20.71
C ALA A 208 -14.21 1.25 -19.53
N ARG A 209 -15.45 0.82 -19.76
CA ARG A 209 -16.38 0.40 -18.71
C ARG A 209 -15.85 -0.74 -17.87
N PHE A 210 -15.21 -1.72 -18.49
CA PHE A 210 -14.58 -2.82 -17.78
C PHE A 210 -13.45 -2.32 -16.84
N TYR A 211 -12.52 -1.52 -17.35
CA TYR A 211 -11.40 -1.02 -16.56
C TYR A 211 -11.79 -0.01 -15.48
N ILE A 212 -12.75 0.87 -15.77
CA ILE A 212 -13.30 1.79 -14.78
C ILE A 212 -14.04 1.01 -13.69
N ALA A 213 -14.82 -0.01 -14.03
CA ALA A 213 -15.48 -0.85 -13.03
C ALA A 213 -14.47 -1.58 -12.12
N GLN A 214 -13.39 -2.14 -12.68
CA GLN A 214 -12.33 -2.75 -11.87
C GLN A 214 -11.62 -1.72 -10.99
N SER A 215 -11.42 -0.50 -11.50
CA SER A 215 -10.85 0.62 -10.74
C SER A 215 -11.74 1.03 -9.57
N VAL A 216 -13.07 1.03 -9.75
CA VAL A 216 -14.02 1.26 -8.65
C VAL A 216 -13.86 0.24 -7.55
N LEU A 217 -13.76 -1.06 -7.88
CA LEU A 217 -13.55 -2.11 -6.87
C LEU A 217 -12.19 -1.99 -6.18
N ALA A 218 -11.13 -1.64 -6.91
CA ALA A 218 -9.80 -1.44 -6.34
C ALA A 218 -9.76 -0.26 -5.35
N ILE A 219 -10.33 0.88 -5.74
CA ILE A 219 -10.41 2.09 -4.92
C ILE A 219 -11.31 1.85 -3.70
N GLU A 220 -12.44 1.18 -3.86
CA GLU A 220 -13.29 0.80 -2.73
C GLU A 220 -12.55 -0.11 -1.75
N SER A 221 -11.76 -1.07 -2.25
CA SER A 221 -11.01 -1.99 -1.40
C SER A 221 -10.01 -1.26 -0.49
N ILE A 222 -9.33 -0.23 -0.99
CA ILE A 222 -8.40 0.57 -0.16
C ILE A 222 -9.15 1.50 0.80
N HIS A 223 -10.26 2.11 0.35
CA HIS A 223 -11.08 3.01 1.18
C HIS A 223 -11.72 2.27 2.36
N LYS A 224 -12.17 1.03 2.17
CA LYS A 224 -12.68 0.15 3.24
C LYS A 224 -11.65 -0.13 4.35
N HIS A 225 -10.36 -0.08 4.02
CA HIS A 225 -9.26 -0.25 4.97
C HIS A 225 -8.74 1.10 5.50
N ASN A 226 -9.49 2.19 5.31
CA ASN A 226 -9.16 3.54 5.76
C ASN A 226 -7.86 4.11 5.17
N TYR A 227 -7.55 3.75 3.92
CA TYR A 227 -6.46 4.35 3.15
C TYR A 227 -7.02 5.18 1.99
N ILE A 228 -6.41 6.34 1.72
CA ILE A 228 -6.66 7.15 0.52
C ILE A 228 -5.44 6.99 -0.40
N HIS A 229 -5.63 6.79 -1.71
CA HIS A 229 -4.50 6.59 -2.63
C HIS A 229 -3.75 7.87 -2.96
N ARG A 230 -4.48 8.93 -3.34
CA ARG A 230 -3.98 10.28 -3.68
C ARG A 230 -3.14 10.41 -4.95
N ASP A 231 -2.97 9.33 -5.70
CA ASP A 231 -2.16 9.28 -6.91
C ASP A 231 -2.71 8.25 -7.91
N ILE A 232 -4.04 8.23 -8.04
CA ILE A 232 -4.70 7.37 -9.02
C ILE A 232 -4.42 7.96 -10.41
N LYS A 233 -3.69 7.22 -11.23
CA LYS A 233 -3.30 7.58 -12.60
C LYS A 233 -3.12 6.33 -13.45
N PRO A 234 -3.15 6.41 -14.79
CA PRO A 234 -3.07 5.23 -15.63
C PRO A 234 -1.77 4.42 -15.49
N ASP A 235 -0.66 5.06 -15.10
CA ASP A 235 0.63 4.39 -14.83
C ASP A 235 0.57 3.44 -13.61
N ASN A 236 -0.35 3.70 -12.67
CA ASN A 236 -0.48 2.93 -11.43
C ASN A 236 -1.52 1.80 -11.56
N LEU A 237 -2.24 1.72 -12.68
CA LEU A 237 -3.20 0.66 -13.00
C LEU A 237 -2.49 -0.39 -13.87
N LEU A 238 -2.10 -1.52 -13.27
CA LEU A 238 -1.34 -2.58 -13.93
C LEU A 238 -2.25 -3.69 -14.44
N LEU A 239 -1.86 -4.37 -15.51
CA LEU A 239 -2.62 -5.45 -16.12
C LEU A 239 -1.93 -6.80 -15.91
N ASP A 240 -2.68 -7.81 -15.48
CA ASP A 240 -2.19 -9.18 -15.41
C ASP A 240 -2.11 -9.84 -16.81
N GLN A 241 -1.66 -11.10 -16.86
CA GLN A 241 -1.57 -11.87 -18.12
C GLN A 241 -2.92 -12.14 -18.79
N ASN A 242 -4.01 -12.06 -18.03
CA ASN A 242 -5.37 -12.30 -18.51
C ASN A 242 -6.04 -10.98 -18.94
N GLY A 243 -5.46 -9.84 -18.60
CA GLY A 243 -5.97 -8.50 -18.91
C GLY A 243 -6.78 -7.85 -17.78
N HIS A 244 -6.83 -8.44 -16.59
CA HIS A 244 -7.46 -7.82 -15.43
C HIS A 244 -6.56 -6.79 -14.79
N MET A 245 -7.15 -5.70 -14.33
CA MET A 245 -6.46 -4.59 -13.70
C MET A 245 -6.20 -4.85 -12.21
N LYS A 246 -5.00 -4.47 -11.75
CA LYS A 246 -4.63 -4.37 -10.34
C LYS A 246 -3.98 -3.01 -10.04
N LEU A 247 -4.34 -2.45 -8.89
CA LEU A 247 -3.81 -1.18 -8.43
C LEU A 247 -2.42 -1.35 -7.79
N SER A 248 -1.53 -0.42 -8.11
CA SER A 248 -0.13 -0.39 -7.66
C SER A 248 0.29 1.01 -7.21
N ASP A 249 1.51 1.11 -6.66
CA ASP A 249 2.16 2.35 -6.22
C ASP A 249 1.38 3.17 -5.18
N PHE A 250 1.26 2.61 -3.99
CA PHE A 250 0.64 3.23 -2.80
C PHE A 250 1.57 4.24 -2.10
N GLY A 251 2.61 4.72 -2.80
CA GLY A 251 3.66 5.60 -2.27
C GLY A 251 3.18 7.00 -1.88
N LEU A 252 1.91 7.34 -2.06
CA LEU A 252 1.29 8.56 -1.54
C LEU A 252 0.11 8.27 -0.61
N CYS A 253 -0.13 6.99 -0.28
CA CYS A 253 -1.21 6.62 0.61
C CYS A 253 -0.97 7.13 2.03
N LYS A 254 -2.02 7.63 2.67
CA LYS A 254 -2.02 7.86 4.12
C LYS A 254 -3.24 7.20 4.78
N PRO A 255 -3.07 6.67 6.00
CA PRO A 255 -4.20 6.29 6.83
C PRO A 255 -5.07 7.51 7.13
N LEU A 256 -6.37 7.30 7.27
CA LEU A 256 -7.31 8.33 7.70
C LEU A 256 -7.09 8.65 9.19
N ASP A 257 -6.38 9.75 9.49
CA ASP A 257 -6.31 10.32 10.84
C ASP A 257 -7.36 11.44 10.96
N CYS A 258 -8.49 11.16 11.61
CA CYS A 258 -9.63 12.07 11.74
C CYS A 258 -9.42 13.29 12.68
N THR A 259 -8.18 13.69 12.99
CA THR A 259 -7.89 14.67 14.06
C THR A 259 -7.17 15.95 13.61
N ASN A 260 -6.89 16.17 12.33
CA ASN A 260 -6.33 17.44 11.86
C ASN A 260 -6.89 17.87 10.50
N LEU A 261 -8.01 18.60 10.53
CA LEU A 261 -8.52 19.37 9.40
C LEU A 261 -8.63 20.83 9.85
N SER A 262 -7.60 21.64 9.54
CA SER A 262 -7.67 23.10 9.67
C SER A 262 -7.68 23.74 8.28
N ALA A 263 -8.72 24.56 8.07
CA ALA A 263 -9.08 25.24 6.84
C ALA A 263 -8.39 26.61 6.70
N ILE A 264 -8.16 27.04 5.46
CA ILE A 264 -7.95 28.47 5.11
C ILE A 264 -8.71 28.81 3.80
N ASN A 265 -9.17 30.06 3.76
CA ASN A 265 -10.28 30.66 3.02
C ASN A 265 -10.31 30.60 1.49
N GLU A 266 -11.54 30.64 0.96
CA GLU A 266 -11.93 30.70 -0.46
C GLU A 266 -11.89 32.11 -1.08
N ASN A 267 -11.52 33.14 -0.32
CA ASN A 267 -11.78 34.55 -0.67
C ASN A 267 -10.52 35.33 -1.09
N GLU A 268 -9.71 34.82 -2.01
CA GLU A 268 -8.87 35.71 -2.84
C GLU A 268 -9.64 36.02 -4.12
N VAL A 269 -10.22 37.22 -4.14
CA VAL A 269 -10.90 37.80 -5.29
C VAL A 269 -9.84 38.16 -6.34
N LEU A 270 -10.15 37.83 -7.58
CA LEU A 270 -9.37 38.11 -8.79
C LEU A 270 -9.35 39.61 -9.08
N ASP A 271 -8.16 40.22 -9.14
CA ASP A 271 -7.94 41.46 -9.90
C ASP A 271 -7.32 41.09 -11.26
N ASP A 272 -8.05 41.40 -12.34
CA ASP A 272 -7.78 41.06 -13.74
C ASP A 272 -6.66 41.93 -14.40
N GLU A 273 -5.82 42.59 -13.59
CA GLU A 273 -4.77 43.51 -14.09
C GLU A 273 -3.34 42.94 -14.08
N ASN A 274 -3.08 41.79 -13.46
CA ASN A 274 -1.73 41.18 -13.41
C ASN A 274 -1.37 40.29 -14.62
N LEU A 275 -2.08 40.46 -15.75
CA LEU A 275 -1.81 39.74 -17.00
C LEU A 275 -0.55 40.22 -17.75
N ASN A 276 0.24 41.16 -17.21
CA ASN A 276 1.27 41.88 -17.98
C ASN A 276 2.65 42.09 -17.32
N GLU A 277 3.08 41.27 -16.37
CA GLU A 277 4.50 41.30 -15.93
C GLU A 277 5.18 39.95 -16.15
N SER A 278 5.64 39.71 -17.38
CA SER A 278 6.73 38.77 -17.64
C SER A 278 8.05 39.43 -17.20
N MET A 279 8.72 38.84 -16.22
CA MET A 279 10.13 39.14 -15.94
C MET A 279 10.98 38.66 -17.13
N ASP A 280 11.39 39.61 -17.97
CA ASP A 280 12.43 39.43 -18.97
C ASP A 280 13.80 39.37 -18.29
N VAL A 281 14.43 38.19 -18.28
CA VAL A 281 15.90 38.08 -18.18
C VAL A 281 16.40 37.03 -19.18
N ASP A 282 17.26 37.54 -20.05
CA ASP A 282 18.14 36.90 -21.03
C ASP A 282 17.57 36.45 -22.39
N GLY A 283 17.75 37.36 -23.36
CA GLY A 283 17.49 37.16 -24.77
C GLY A 283 18.64 36.49 -25.51
N ARG A 284 18.27 35.52 -26.36
CA ARG A 284 18.74 35.40 -27.77
C ARG A 284 18.10 34.18 -28.44
N PHE A 285 16.92 34.31 -29.01
CA PHE A 285 16.45 33.52 -30.17
C PHE A 285 15.42 34.33 -30.98
N PRO A 286 15.44 34.24 -32.33
CA PRO A 286 14.75 35.19 -33.19
C PRO A 286 13.24 34.95 -33.26
N GLU A 287 12.55 36.07 -33.46
CA GLU A 287 11.11 36.29 -33.54
C GLU A 287 10.33 35.24 -34.36
N SER A 288 9.35 34.63 -33.72
CA SER A 288 8.11 34.18 -34.34
C SER A 288 7.02 34.20 -33.28
N GLY A 289 6.32 35.32 -33.22
CA GLY A 289 5.17 35.52 -32.36
C GLY A 289 4.03 34.58 -32.73
N CYS A 290 3.56 33.82 -31.74
CA CYS A 290 2.16 33.52 -31.46
C CYS A 290 2.13 32.52 -30.31
N GLY A 291 1.48 32.88 -29.19
CA GLY A 291 1.06 31.91 -28.19
C GLY A 291 0.25 30.81 -28.88
N ARG A 292 0.75 29.56 -28.82
CA ARG A 292 0.11 28.41 -29.46
C ARG A 292 -1.15 28.05 -28.69
N ARG A 293 -2.24 28.73 -29.00
CA ARG A 293 -3.60 28.28 -28.68
C ARG A 293 -3.93 27.13 -29.64
N TRP A 294 -3.83 25.90 -29.17
CA TRP A 294 -4.15 24.68 -29.93
C TRP A 294 -5.58 24.76 -30.50
N LYS A 295 -5.74 24.49 -31.80
CA LYS A 295 -7.02 24.68 -32.49
C LYS A 295 -7.75 23.36 -32.75
N SER A 296 -7.09 22.20 -32.68
CA SER A 296 -7.75 20.90 -32.89
C SER A 296 -7.52 19.89 -31.74
N PRO A 297 -8.51 19.06 -31.39
CA PRO A 297 -8.35 17.95 -30.43
C PRO A 297 -7.28 16.93 -30.85
N LEU A 298 -7.11 16.71 -32.16
CA LEU A 298 -6.07 15.82 -32.71
C LEU A 298 -4.65 16.33 -32.43
N GLU A 299 -4.42 17.65 -32.53
CA GLU A 299 -3.14 18.25 -32.14
C GLU A 299 -2.86 18.07 -30.65
N GLN A 300 -3.88 18.17 -29.79
CA GLN A 300 -3.74 17.96 -28.35
C GLN A 300 -3.35 16.52 -28.02
N LEU A 301 -3.98 15.54 -28.67
CA LEU A 301 -3.64 14.12 -28.53
C LEU A 301 -2.19 13.83 -28.94
N GLN A 302 -1.78 14.28 -30.12
CA GLN A 302 -0.40 14.06 -30.59
C GLN A 302 0.63 14.73 -29.67
N HIS A 303 0.33 15.95 -29.21
CA HIS A 303 1.21 16.67 -28.29
C HIS A 303 1.30 15.97 -26.94
N TRP A 304 0.15 15.50 -26.43
CA TRP A 304 0.08 14.75 -25.19
C TRP A 304 0.98 13.50 -25.26
N GLN A 305 0.83 12.66 -26.28
CA GLN A 305 1.64 11.45 -26.46
C GLN A 305 3.15 11.72 -26.55
N ILE A 306 3.57 12.83 -27.17
CA ILE A 306 4.98 13.21 -27.26
C ILE A 306 5.50 13.68 -25.90
N ASN A 307 4.75 14.54 -25.22
CA ASN A 307 5.17 15.09 -23.94
C ASN A 307 5.07 14.08 -22.81
N ARG A 308 4.11 13.16 -22.83
CA ARG A 308 4.00 12.10 -21.82
C ARG A 308 5.16 11.14 -21.88
N ARG A 309 5.64 10.80 -23.08
CA ARG A 309 6.90 10.05 -23.24
C ARG A 309 8.07 10.78 -22.57
N LYS A 310 8.14 12.12 -22.63
CA LYS A 310 9.17 12.90 -21.93
C LYS A 310 8.94 12.99 -20.41
N LEU A 311 7.68 13.15 -19.99
CA LEU A 311 7.27 13.28 -18.59
C LEU A 311 7.41 11.97 -17.81
N ALA A 312 7.26 10.81 -18.47
CA ALA A 312 7.58 9.50 -17.88
C ALA A 312 9.05 9.41 -17.42
N TYR A 313 9.95 10.24 -17.96
CA TYR A 313 11.36 10.34 -17.54
C TYR A 313 11.62 11.51 -16.57
N SER A 314 10.61 12.33 -16.26
CA SER A 314 10.71 13.48 -15.35
C SER A 314 10.38 13.10 -13.91
N THR A 315 11.06 13.70 -12.93
CA THR A 315 10.76 13.53 -11.50
C THR A 315 9.56 14.34 -11.03
N VAL A 316 9.11 15.30 -11.84
CA VAL A 316 7.91 16.10 -11.59
C VAL A 316 6.77 15.42 -12.34
N GLY A 317 5.90 14.72 -11.59
CA GLY A 317 4.69 14.11 -12.14
C GLY A 317 3.74 15.15 -12.74
N THR A 318 2.78 14.71 -13.54
CA THR A 318 1.83 15.63 -14.20
C THR A 318 0.56 15.76 -13.36
N PRO A 319 0.10 16.98 -13.04
CA PRO A 319 -1.02 17.21 -12.11
C PRO A 319 -2.39 16.87 -12.71
N ASP A 320 -2.48 16.27 -13.90
CA ASP A 320 -3.71 16.14 -14.68
C ASP A 320 -4.84 15.38 -13.97
N TYR A 321 -4.49 14.49 -13.04
CA TYR A 321 -5.43 13.65 -12.31
C TYR A 321 -5.72 14.17 -10.89
N ILE A 322 -5.04 15.25 -10.47
CA ILE A 322 -5.16 15.77 -9.10
C ILE A 322 -6.49 16.51 -8.95
N ALA A 323 -7.21 16.21 -7.86
CA ALA A 323 -8.46 16.87 -7.53
C ALA A 323 -8.27 18.34 -7.08
N PRO A 324 -9.22 19.24 -7.36
CA PRO A 324 -9.08 20.66 -7.02
C PRO A 324 -8.91 20.90 -5.52
N GLU A 325 -9.59 20.13 -4.66
CA GLU A 325 -9.45 20.25 -3.20
C GLU A 325 -8.05 19.88 -2.68
N VAL A 326 -7.34 18.98 -3.38
CA VAL A 326 -5.95 18.62 -3.07
C VAL A 326 -5.01 19.77 -3.43
N LEU A 327 -5.23 20.43 -4.57
CA LEU A 327 -4.46 21.61 -4.98
C LEU A 327 -4.70 22.81 -4.06
N LEU A 328 -5.95 23.03 -3.66
CA LEU A 328 -6.37 24.14 -2.80
C LEU A 328 -6.06 23.89 -1.32
N LYS A 329 -5.59 22.69 -0.95
CA LYS A 329 -5.28 22.29 0.43
C LYS A 329 -6.42 22.52 1.42
N LYS A 330 -7.69 22.45 0.97
CA LYS A 330 -8.89 22.70 1.79
C LYS A 330 -9.24 21.56 2.76
N GLY A 331 -8.31 20.62 2.96
CA GLY A 331 -8.64 19.28 3.45
C GLY A 331 -9.23 18.44 2.32
N TYR A 332 -8.87 17.16 2.29
CA TYR A 332 -9.39 16.21 1.31
C TYR A 332 -9.51 14.85 1.98
N GLY A 333 -10.52 14.10 1.59
CA GLY A 333 -10.77 12.74 2.00
C GLY A 333 -10.58 11.76 0.85
N MET A 334 -11.33 10.66 0.93
CA MET A 334 -11.33 9.57 -0.06
C MET A 334 -11.93 9.98 -1.42
N GLU A 335 -12.69 11.07 -1.46
CA GLU A 335 -13.33 11.60 -2.66
C GLU A 335 -12.38 12.06 -3.76
N CYS A 336 -11.12 12.37 -3.43
CA CYS A 336 -10.13 12.83 -4.42
C CYS A 336 -9.72 11.71 -5.39
N ASP A 337 -9.78 10.44 -4.94
CA ASP A 337 -9.52 9.29 -5.80
C ASP A 337 -10.63 9.12 -6.84
N TRP A 338 -11.88 9.48 -6.51
CA TRP A 338 -13.01 9.46 -7.46
C TRP A 338 -12.92 10.54 -8.54
N TRP A 339 -12.39 11.72 -8.20
CA TRP A 339 -12.04 12.73 -9.21
C TRP A 339 -10.99 12.20 -10.19
N SER A 340 -9.93 11.62 -9.64
CA SER A 340 -8.83 11.04 -10.43
C SER A 340 -9.37 9.97 -11.39
N LEU A 341 -10.29 9.11 -10.92
CA LEU A 341 -10.98 8.13 -11.76
C LEU A 341 -11.79 8.78 -12.88
N GLY A 342 -12.49 9.90 -12.62
CA GLY A 342 -13.20 10.67 -13.64
C GLY A 342 -12.27 11.24 -14.72
N ALA A 343 -11.08 11.71 -14.33
CA ALA A 343 -10.06 12.21 -15.25
C ALA A 343 -9.49 11.07 -16.12
N ILE A 344 -9.25 9.89 -15.54
CA ILE A 344 -8.83 8.68 -16.26
C ILE A 344 -9.93 8.23 -17.23
N MET A 345 -11.19 8.21 -16.80
CA MET A 345 -12.31 7.85 -17.68
C MET A 345 -12.41 8.80 -18.88
N TYR A 346 -12.24 10.10 -18.66
CA TYR A 346 -12.18 11.06 -19.75
C TYR A 346 -11.01 10.76 -20.70
N GLU A 347 -9.81 10.53 -20.17
CA GLU A 347 -8.63 10.21 -20.99
C GLU A 347 -8.81 8.91 -21.80
N MET A 348 -9.39 7.87 -21.19
CA MET A 348 -9.68 6.61 -21.90
C MET A 348 -10.58 6.84 -23.11
N LEU A 349 -11.58 7.71 -23.01
CA LEU A 349 -12.59 7.89 -24.05
C LEU A 349 -12.25 9.01 -25.06
N VAL A 350 -11.46 10.00 -24.65
CA VAL A 350 -11.13 11.19 -25.46
C VAL A 350 -9.68 11.16 -25.96
N GLY A 351 -8.80 10.42 -25.27
CA GLY A 351 -7.39 10.19 -25.62
C GLY A 351 -6.39 11.12 -24.92
N TYR A 352 -6.87 12.15 -24.20
CA TYR A 352 -6.03 13.03 -23.39
C TYR A 352 -6.75 13.49 -22.13
N PRO A 353 -6.04 13.87 -21.05
CA PRO A 353 -6.68 14.32 -19.81
C PRO A 353 -7.50 15.60 -19.99
N PRO A 354 -8.60 15.78 -19.25
CA PRO A 354 -9.57 16.86 -19.47
C PRO A 354 -8.98 18.27 -19.31
N PHE A 355 -7.94 18.42 -18.48
CA PHE A 355 -7.33 19.72 -18.14
C PHE A 355 -5.91 19.88 -18.68
N TYR A 356 -5.48 19.00 -19.59
CA TYR A 356 -4.11 18.97 -20.09
C TYR A 356 -3.63 20.33 -20.63
N SER A 357 -2.37 20.66 -20.33
CA SER A 357 -1.66 21.83 -20.82
C SER A 357 -0.16 21.58 -20.81
N ASP A 358 0.58 22.36 -21.60
CA ASP A 358 2.04 22.22 -21.72
C ASP A 358 2.77 22.61 -20.42
N ASP A 359 2.17 23.56 -19.71
CA ASP A 359 2.67 24.08 -18.44
C ASP A 359 1.83 23.50 -17.27
N PRO A 360 2.47 22.82 -16.30
CA PRO A 360 1.79 22.25 -15.13
C PRO A 360 1.01 23.27 -14.32
N VAL A 361 1.47 24.53 -14.23
CA VAL A 361 0.78 25.59 -13.49
C VAL A 361 -0.54 25.94 -14.19
N THR A 362 -0.53 26.00 -15.51
CA THR A 362 -1.72 26.18 -16.34
C THR A 362 -2.69 25.01 -16.20
N THR A 363 -2.20 23.76 -16.15
CA THR A 363 -3.02 22.59 -15.85
C THR A 363 -3.70 22.73 -14.48
N CYS A 364 -2.95 23.07 -13.43
CA CYS A 364 -3.51 23.33 -12.10
C CYS A 364 -4.58 24.43 -12.11
N ARG A 365 -4.35 25.53 -12.85
CA ARG A 365 -5.34 26.61 -12.99
C ARG A 365 -6.62 26.13 -13.67
N LYS A 366 -6.51 25.32 -14.73
CA LYS A 366 -7.67 24.70 -15.40
C LYS A 366 -8.44 23.76 -14.48
N ILE A 367 -7.74 22.99 -13.64
CA ILE A 367 -8.36 22.10 -12.63
C ILE A 367 -9.14 22.91 -11.58
N VAL A 368 -8.56 23.98 -11.04
CA VAL A 368 -9.24 24.84 -10.06
C VAL A 368 -10.49 25.48 -10.67
N HIS A 369 -10.44 25.88 -11.94
CA HIS A 369 -11.57 26.43 -12.68
C HIS A 369 -12.26 25.41 -13.58
N TRP A 370 -12.35 24.14 -13.15
CA TRP A 370 -12.85 23.02 -13.97
C TRP A 370 -14.21 23.29 -14.60
N LYS A 371 -15.11 24.01 -13.93
CA LYS A 371 -16.46 24.39 -14.42
C LYS A 371 -16.42 25.11 -15.79
N ASN A 372 -15.35 25.86 -16.04
CA ASN A 372 -15.17 26.64 -17.27
C ASN A 372 -14.33 25.89 -18.32
N HIS A 373 -13.60 24.85 -17.91
CA HIS A 373 -12.59 24.19 -18.72
C HIS A 373 -12.92 22.74 -19.09
N LEU A 374 -13.82 22.08 -18.37
CA LEU A 374 -14.32 20.75 -18.74
C LEU A 374 -15.17 20.86 -20.01
N LYS A 375 -14.66 20.34 -21.12
CA LYS A 375 -15.31 20.38 -22.43
C LYS A 375 -15.17 19.01 -23.10
N PHE A 376 -16.21 18.57 -23.78
CA PHE A 376 -16.21 17.31 -24.50
C PHE A 376 -16.09 17.57 -26.01
N PRO A 377 -15.04 17.07 -26.69
CA PRO A 377 -14.93 17.13 -28.15
C PRO A 377 -16.11 16.41 -28.82
N GLU A 378 -16.62 16.96 -29.92
CA GLU A 378 -17.72 16.34 -30.69
C GLU A 378 -17.24 15.05 -31.37
N GLU A 379 -15.96 14.99 -31.71
CA GLU A 379 -15.31 13.88 -32.40
C GLU A 379 -15.26 12.60 -31.55
N ALA A 380 -15.28 12.74 -30.22
CA ALA A 380 -15.21 11.62 -29.29
C ALA A 380 -16.50 10.78 -29.23
N ARG A 381 -17.64 11.29 -29.75
CA ARG A 381 -18.94 10.59 -29.86
C ARG A 381 -19.40 9.86 -28.59
N LEU A 382 -19.15 10.46 -27.42
CA LEU A 382 -19.49 9.87 -26.12
C LEU A 382 -21.00 9.78 -25.92
N THR A 383 -21.46 8.67 -25.31
CA THR A 383 -22.84 8.49 -24.88
C THR A 383 -23.24 9.52 -23.82
N PRO A 384 -24.54 9.88 -23.72
CA PRO A 384 -25.04 10.73 -22.64
C PRO A 384 -24.68 10.19 -21.25
N GLU A 385 -24.74 8.87 -21.06
CA GLU A 385 -24.43 8.20 -19.81
C GLU A 385 -22.94 8.31 -19.45
N ALA A 386 -22.03 8.21 -20.44
CA ALA A 386 -20.60 8.41 -20.21
C ALA A 386 -20.31 9.86 -19.79
N LYS A 387 -20.91 10.84 -20.48
CA LYS A 387 -20.77 12.26 -20.13
C LYS A 387 -21.32 12.56 -18.74
N ASP A 388 -22.50 12.02 -18.39
CA ASP A 388 -23.10 12.20 -17.07
C ASP A 388 -22.19 11.64 -15.97
N LEU A 389 -21.64 10.43 -16.14
CA LEU A 389 -20.72 9.84 -15.17
C LEU A 389 -19.46 10.71 -14.98
N ILE A 390 -18.83 11.15 -16.07
CA ILE A 390 -17.64 12.01 -16.01
C ILE A 390 -17.97 13.32 -15.28
N CYS A 391 -19.09 13.97 -15.62
CA CYS A 391 -19.50 15.21 -14.96
C CYS A 391 -19.80 15.03 -13.46
N ARG A 392 -20.30 13.87 -13.05
CA ARG A 392 -20.58 13.57 -11.64
C ARG A 392 -19.37 13.09 -10.84
N LEU A 393 -18.28 12.72 -11.50
CA LEU A 393 -16.97 12.46 -10.87
C LEU A 393 -16.11 13.72 -10.85
N LEU A 394 -16.10 14.48 -11.94
CA LEU A 394 -15.39 15.76 -12.11
C LEU A 394 -16.27 16.94 -11.68
N CYS A 395 -16.69 16.93 -10.42
CA CYS A 395 -17.43 18.03 -9.80
C CYS A 395 -16.97 18.35 -8.37
N ASP A 396 -17.64 19.33 -7.75
CA ASP A 396 -17.40 19.70 -6.35
C ASP A 396 -17.68 18.52 -5.41
N VAL A 397 -16.87 18.40 -4.35
CA VAL A 397 -16.88 17.27 -3.40
C VAL A 397 -18.28 16.92 -2.87
N GLU A 398 -19.09 17.93 -2.56
CA GLU A 398 -20.45 17.78 -2.01
C GLU A 398 -21.40 17.00 -2.93
N HIS A 399 -21.19 17.11 -4.25
CA HIS A 399 -22.05 16.52 -5.27
C HIS A 399 -21.39 15.31 -5.96
N ARG A 400 -20.13 15.01 -5.61
CA ARG A 400 -19.33 13.98 -6.27
C ARG A 400 -19.85 12.59 -5.93
N LEU A 401 -19.98 11.75 -6.94
CA LEU A 401 -20.29 10.33 -6.71
C LEU A 401 -19.14 9.66 -5.95
N GLY A 402 -19.50 8.81 -4.99
CA GLY A 402 -18.53 8.11 -4.15
C GLY A 402 -18.30 8.75 -2.78
N THR A 403 -18.75 10.00 -2.57
CA THR A 403 -18.67 10.68 -1.26
C THR A 403 -19.47 9.95 -0.17
N LEU A 404 -20.63 9.38 -0.52
CA LEU A 404 -21.45 8.56 0.39
C LEU A 404 -21.19 7.05 0.23
N GLY A 405 -20.10 6.68 -0.46
CA GLY A 405 -19.72 5.29 -0.74
C GLY A 405 -19.78 4.92 -2.23
N SER A 406 -19.00 3.91 -2.60
CA SER A 406 -18.84 3.47 -4.00
C SER A 406 -20.12 2.93 -4.62
N GLU A 407 -21.11 2.52 -3.83
CA GLU A 407 -22.42 2.05 -4.31
C GLU A 407 -23.14 3.10 -5.19
N GLN A 408 -22.94 4.39 -4.93
CA GLN A 408 -23.48 5.47 -5.78
C GLN A 408 -22.90 5.42 -7.20
N ILE A 409 -21.62 5.08 -7.33
CA ILE A 409 -20.94 4.93 -8.61
C ILE A 409 -21.43 3.64 -9.28
N LYS A 410 -21.51 2.54 -8.54
CA LYS A 410 -21.95 1.24 -9.08
C LYS A 410 -23.38 1.25 -9.62
N ALA A 411 -24.26 2.03 -9.00
CA ALA A 411 -25.65 2.20 -9.42
C ALA A 411 -25.84 3.09 -10.66
N HIS A 412 -24.77 3.74 -11.17
CA HIS A 412 -24.87 4.65 -12.30
C HIS A 412 -25.28 3.89 -13.58
N PRO A 413 -26.20 4.42 -14.42
CA PRO A 413 -26.70 3.74 -15.63
C PRO A 413 -25.62 3.33 -16.63
N TRP A 414 -24.48 4.01 -16.62
CA TRP A 414 -23.33 3.66 -17.46
C TRP A 414 -22.76 2.26 -17.14
N PHE A 415 -22.99 1.72 -15.93
CA PHE A 415 -22.56 0.38 -15.52
C PHE A 415 -23.66 -0.70 -15.60
N LYS A 416 -24.79 -0.43 -16.27
CA LYS A 416 -25.96 -1.32 -16.29
C LYS A 416 -25.68 -2.79 -16.66
N ASP A 417 -24.65 -3.05 -17.45
CA ASP A 417 -24.30 -4.39 -17.97
C ASP A 417 -23.14 -5.04 -17.17
N ILE A 418 -22.70 -4.44 -16.07
CA ILE A 418 -21.58 -4.93 -15.26
C ILE A 418 -22.07 -5.83 -14.11
N ALA A 419 -21.56 -7.06 -14.09
CA ALA A 419 -21.72 -7.98 -12.97
C ALA A 419 -20.58 -7.77 -11.96
N TRP A 420 -20.77 -6.86 -11.00
CA TRP A 420 -19.75 -6.44 -10.03
C TRP A 420 -19.10 -7.61 -9.27
N ASP A 421 -19.89 -8.57 -8.78
CA ASP A 421 -19.38 -9.70 -7.98
C ASP A 421 -18.52 -10.68 -8.78
N LYS A 422 -18.71 -10.73 -10.11
CA LYS A 422 -18.02 -11.67 -11.02
C LYS A 422 -17.04 -10.98 -11.94
N LEU A 423 -16.74 -9.70 -11.71
CA LEU A 423 -15.97 -8.88 -12.66
C LEU A 423 -14.54 -9.43 -12.89
N TYR A 424 -13.94 -10.07 -11.88
CA TYR A 424 -12.62 -10.72 -11.98
C TYR A 424 -12.69 -12.19 -12.42
N GLU A 425 -13.89 -12.75 -12.59
CA GLU A 425 -14.12 -14.09 -13.15
C GLU A 425 -14.48 -14.03 -14.65
N MET A 426 -14.94 -12.87 -15.11
CA MET A 426 -15.28 -12.61 -16.51
C MET A 426 -14.01 -12.55 -17.39
N GLU A 427 -14.16 -12.81 -18.69
CA GLU A 427 -13.08 -12.56 -19.63
C GLU A 427 -12.79 -11.05 -19.74
N ALA A 428 -11.51 -10.68 -19.68
CA ALA A 428 -11.11 -9.28 -19.73
C ALA A 428 -11.43 -8.64 -21.09
N ALA A 429 -11.79 -7.36 -21.08
CA ALA A 429 -12.16 -6.63 -22.29
C ALA A 429 -10.99 -6.44 -23.28
N TYR A 430 -9.75 -6.48 -22.77
CA TYR A 430 -8.54 -6.51 -23.57
C TYR A 430 -7.56 -7.51 -22.95
N LYS A 431 -7.02 -8.39 -23.79
CA LYS A 431 -6.05 -9.39 -23.38
C LYS A 431 -4.68 -8.99 -23.91
N PRO A 432 -3.70 -8.69 -23.04
CA PRO A 432 -2.37 -8.30 -23.49
C PRO A 432 -1.67 -9.49 -24.17
N GLU A 433 -0.96 -9.20 -25.26
CA GLU A 433 -0.04 -10.17 -25.84
C GLU A 433 1.16 -10.32 -24.91
N VAL A 434 1.44 -11.56 -24.49
CA VAL A 434 2.54 -11.92 -23.58
C VAL A 434 3.25 -13.15 -24.14
N ASN A 435 4.50 -12.98 -24.56
CA ASN A 435 5.33 -13.98 -25.24
C ASN A 435 6.16 -14.85 -24.28
N GLY A 436 5.84 -14.84 -22.99
CA GLY A 436 6.49 -15.68 -21.97
C GLY A 436 6.47 -15.05 -20.58
N VAL A 437 6.95 -15.79 -19.58
CA VAL A 437 6.93 -15.37 -18.16
C VAL A 437 7.90 -14.23 -17.81
N LEU A 438 8.84 -13.92 -18.72
CA LEU A 438 9.81 -12.83 -18.59
C LEU A 438 9.55 -11.69 -19.58
N ASP A 439 8.42 -11.74 -20.31
CA ASP A 439 8.16 -10.79 -21.39
C ASP A 439 7.84 -9.40 -20.84
N THR A 440 8.69 -8.42 -21.18
CA THR A 440 8.52 -7.03 -20.80
C THR A 440 8.06 -6.13 -21.96
N GLN A 441 7.49 -6.68 -23.04
CA GLN A 441 7.08 -5.89 -24.21
C GLN A 441 6.00 -4.85 -23.90
N ASN A 442 5.17 -5.10 -22.89
CA ASN A 442 4.09 -4.22 -22.45
C ASN A 442 4.54 -3.12 -21.49
N PHE A 443 5.85 -2.99 -21.24
CA PHE A 443 6.44 -1.91 -20.48
C PHE A 443 7.26 -1.00 -21.39
N MET A 444 7.42 0.26 -20.99
CA MET A 444 8.39 1.15 -21.63
C MET A 444 9.80 0.57 -21.46
N LYS A 445 10.60 0.62 -22.53
CA LYS A 445 12.01 0.19 -22.48
C LYS A 445 12.85 1.29 -21.87
N PHE A 446 13.60 0.95 -20.83
CA PHE A 446 14.53 1.86 -20.19
C PHE A 446 15.96 1.48 -20.57
N ASP A 447 16.75 2.47 -21.01
CA ASP A 447 18.18 2.25 -21.22
C ASP A 447 18.84 1.87 -19.89
N GLU A 448 19.65 0.81 -19.89
CA GLU A 448 20.51 0.47 -18.77
C GLU A 448 21.58 1.56 -18.65
N VAL A 449 21.27 2.61 -17.90
CA VAL A 449 22.30 3.54 -17.46
C VAL A 449 23.12 2.74 -16.46
N GLU A 450 24.33 2.36 -16.84
CA GLU A 450 25.30 1.69 -15.96
C GLU A 450 25.43 2.51 -14.67
N SER A 451 24.68 2.12 -13.64
CA SER A 451 24.92 2.59 -12.29
C SER A 451 26.32 2.12 -11.95
N GLN A 452 27.23 3.07 -11.78
CA GLN A 452 28.62 2.82 -11.39
C GLN A 452 28.64 1.69 -10.36
N THR A 453 29.24 0.55 -10.75
CA THR A 453 29.39 -0.59 -9.85
C THR A 453 29.90 -0.06 -8.51
N PRO A 454 29.22 -0.34 -7.38
CA PRO A 454 29.80 0.00 -6.09
C PRO A 454 31.16 -0.68 -6.05
N LYS A 455 32.24 0.11 -5.92
CA LYS A 455 33.59 -0.42 -5.73
C LYS A 455 33.47 -1.47 -4.63
N ARG A 456 33.77 -2.73 -4.97
CA ARG A 456 33.86 -3.84 -4.03
C ARG A 456 34.78 -3.42 -2.89
N THR A 457 34.22 -2.88 -1.81
CA THR A 457 34.94 -2.81 -0.55
C THR A 457 34.87 -4.22 -0.01
N GLY A 458 35.96 -4.96 -0.19
CA GLY A 458 36.06 -6.30 0.37
C GLY A 458 35.71 -6.26 1.85
N SER A 459 34.66 -6.95 2.25
CA SER A 459 34.35 -7.15 3.66
C SER A 459 34.39 -8.64 3.94
N GLY A 460 35.43 -9.03 4.69
CA GLY A 460 35.52 -10.31 5.35
C GLY A 460 34.37 -10.53 6.35
N PRO A 461 34.36 -11.70 7.01
CA PRO A 461 33.28 -12.11 7.88
C PRO A 461 33.22 -11.21 9.14
N MET A 462 32.00 -10.84 9.54
CA MET A 462 31.64 -10.02 10.71
C MET A 462 32.01 -8.52 10.64
N ARG A 463 31.16 -7.72 9.97
CA ARG A 463 30.83 -6.39 10.51
C ARG A 463 29.56 -6.52 11.35
N LYS A 464 29.69 -6.33 12.66
CA LYS A 464 28.57 -6.14 13.59
C LYS A 464 27.64 -5.08 13.01
N MET A 465 26.35 -5.43 12.92
CA MET A 465 25.25 -4.60 12.45
C MET A 465 25.07 -3.42 13.43
N MET A 466 25.91 -2.38 13.31
CA MET A 466 25.62 -1.10 13.97
C MET A 466 24.51 -0.43 13.16
N LEU A 467 23.32 -0.30 13.75
CA LEU A 467 22.22 0.45 13.13
C LEU A 467 22.74 1.87 12.85
N THR A 468 22.79 2.25 11.58
CA THR A 468 23.05 3.65 11.24
C THR A 468 21.82 4.49 11.63
N PRO A 469 21.95 5.80 11.91
CA PRO A 469 20.79 6.65 12.19
C PRO A 469 19.72 6.58 11.10
N LYS A 470 20.13 6.34 9.85
CA LYS A 470 19.24 6.12 8.70
C LYS A 470 18.42 4.84 8.80
N ASP A 471 18.94 3.79 9.45
CA ASP A 471 18.23 2.52 9.64
C ASP A 471 17.19 2.59 10.76
N LEU A 472 17.37 3.50 11.73
CA LEU A 472 16.44 3.70 12.84
C LEU A 472 15.05 4.13 12.35
N SER A 473 15.00 4.98 11.30
CA SER A 473 13.74 5.43 10.69
C SER A 473 12.96 4.31 9.99
N PHE A 474 13.63 3.21 9.64
CA PHE A 474 13.05 2.05 8.93
C PHE A 474 13.03 0.78 9.79
N VAL A 475 13.11 0.91 11.12
CA VAL A 475 12.94 -0.23 12.04
C VAL A 475 11.56 -0.85 11.81
N GLY A 476 11.54 -2.18 11.71
CA GLY A 476 10.33 -2.95 11.44
C GLY A 476 9.97 -3.06 9.96
N TYR A 477 10.72 -2.44 9.02
CA TYR A 477 10.42 -2.49 7.58
C TYR A 477 10.35 -3.90 6.99
N THR A 478 11.13 -4.85 7.51
CA THR A 478 11.21 -6.22 7.00
C THR A 478 9.91 -7.00 7.21
N TYR A 479 9.29 -7.45 6.11
CA TYR A 479 8.06 -8.25 6.08
C TYR A 479 8.24 -9.48 5.18
N LYS A 480 7.53 -10.57 5.52
CA LYS A 480 7.47 -11.79 4.71
C LYS A 480 6.05 -12.34 4.74
N ASN A 481 5.43 -12.45 3.58
CA ASN A 481 4.12 -13.06 3.43
C ASN A 481 4.26 -14.57 3.21
N PHE A 482 4.11 -15.37 4.28
CA PHE A 482 4.29 -16.81 4.21
C PHE A 482 3.19 -17.54 3.43
N GLU A 483 1.97 -17.00 3.41
CA GLU A 483 0.84 -17.58 2.67
C GLU A 483 1.01 -17.36 1.17
N ALA A 484 1.32 -16.13 0.76
CA ALA A 484 1.58 -15.81 -0.65
C ALA A 484 2.71 -16.65 -1.26
N VAL A 485 3.74 -16.92 -0.48
CA VAL A 485 4.92 -17.69 -0.92
C VAL A 485 4.61 -19.18 -1.05
N LYS A 486 3.63 -19.72 -0.30
CA LYS A 486 3.20 -21.11 -0.44
C LYS A 486 2.44 -21.35 -1.75
N ASP A 487 1.55 -20.43 -2.15
CA ASP A 487 0.78 -20.53 -3.41
C ASP A 487 1.69 -20.68 -4.65
N LYS A 488 2.86 -20.03 -4.64
CA LYS A 488 3.84 -20.13 -5.73
C LYS A 488 4.76 -21.35 -5.64
N ARG A 489 4.74 -22.12 -4.54
CA ARG A 489 5.53 -23.35 -4.37
C ARG A 489 4.75 -24.63 -4.67
N SER A 490 3.42 -24.56 -4.75
CA SER A 490 2.51 -25.72 -4.85
C SER A 490 2.15 -26.15 -6.29
N THR A 491 2.98 -25.88 -7.30
CA THR A 491 2.76 -26.38 -8.69
C THR A 491 3.12 -27.87 -8.90
N LEU A 492 3.18 -28.68 -7.83
CA LEU A 492 3.28 -30.14 -7.90
C LEU A 492 1.95 -30.76 -7.44
N PRO A 493 1.44 -31.81 -8.11
CA PRO A 493 0.15 -32.40 -7.75
C PRO A 493 0.29 -33.20 -6.45
N ASP A 494 -0.03 -32.58 -5.31
CA ASP A 494 -0.12 -33.31 -4.05
C ASP A 494 -1.41 -34.13 -4.01
N ARG A 495 -1.23 -35.45 -4.09
CA ARG A 495 -2.25 -36.43 -3.75
C ARG A 495 -2.50 -36.34 -2.24
N LEU A 496 -3.75 -35.99 -1.91
CA LEU A 496 -4.42 -36.20 -0.61
C LEU A 496 -3.56 -35.84 0.62
N SER A 497 -3.56 -34.56 0.98
CA SER A 497 -3.13 -34.07 2.29
C SER A 497 -4.21 -33.17 2.88
N ALA A 498 -4.37 -33.23 4.20
CA ALA A 498 -5.50 -32.72 4.98
C ALA A 498 -5.62 -31.18 5.03
N ASP A 499 -5.99 -30.56 3.91
CA ASP A 499 -6.21 -29.12 3.78
C ASP A 499 -7.62 -28.68 4.20
N TYR A 500 -8.03 -29.06 5.42
CA TYR A 500 -9.29 -28.59 6.01
C TYR A 500 -9.09 -28.07 7.44
N ILE A 501 -8.11 -27.21 7.68
CA ILE A 501 -8.08 -26.38 8.91
C ILE A 501 -7.53 -24.98 8.60
N GLN A 502 -8.40 -24.13 8.06
CA GLN A 502 -8.27 -22.68 8.18
C GLN A 502 -9.32 -22.24 9.22
N CYS A 503 -8.87 -21.93 10.44
CA CYS A 503 -9.71 -21.22 11.40
C CYS A 503 -9.46 -19.73 11.22
N ASP A 504 -10.46 -19.12 10.61
CA ASP A 504 -10.87 -17.74 10.74
C ASP A 504 -10.53 -17.14 12.12
N SER A 505 -9.85 -16.01 12.12
CA SER A 505 -9.60 -15.21 13.32
C SER A 505 -9.93 -13.74 13.03
N THR A 506 -11.16 -13.47 12.60
CA THR A 506 -11.84 -12.22 12.93
C THR A 506 -12.80 -12.49 14.09
N ILE A 507 -12.38 -12.17 15.31
CA ILE A 507 -13.32 -12.01 16.42
C ILE A 507 -13.67 -10.53 16.48
N ASP A 508 -14.88 -10.24 16.02
CA ASP A 508 -15.68 -9.07 16.35
C ASP A 508 -15.70 -8.86 17.88
N ASN A 509 -15.29 -7.67 18.33
CA ASN A 509 -15.63 -7.18 19.66
C ASN A 509 -16.63 -6.04 19.47
N SER A 510 -17.91 -6.39 19.49
CA SER A 510 -19.00 -5.43 19.69
C SER A 510 -20.03 -6.00 20.66
N SER A 511 -20.49 -5.10 21.55
CA SER A 511 -21.50 -5.24 22.61
C SER A 511 -21.00 -5.88 23.92
N GLU A 512 -21.32 -5.40 25.12
CA GLU A 512 -22.41 -4.51 25.51
C GLU A 512 -22.14 -4.00 26.94
N SER A 513 -22.30 -2.69 27.16
CA SER A 513 -22.27 -2.07 28.49
C SER A 513 -23.65 -1.50 28.81
N THR A 514 -24.48 -2.22 29.55
CA THR A 514 -25.59 -1.65 30.34
C THR A 514 -26.06 -2.68 31.37
N THR A 515 -25.62 -2.51 32.62
CA THR A 515 -26.27 -3.13 33.78
C THR A 515 -27.34 -2.18 34.29
N ASP A 516 -28.61 -2.54 34.10
CA ASP A 516 -29.74 -1.93 34.79
C ASP A 516 -30.10 -2.77 36.03
N ASN A 517 -30.36 -2.07 37.13
CA ASN A 517 -30.35 -2.60 38.48
C ASN A 517 -31.77 -2.47 39.03
N THR A 518 -32.54 -3.57 39.08
CA THR A 518 -33.85 -3.57 39.75
C THR A 518 -33.98 -4.81 40.64
N LYS A 519 -33.67 -4.64 41.93
CA LYS A 519 -33.98 -5.60 42.98
C LYS A 519 -35.48 -5.56 43.28
N ARG A 520 -36.16 -6.69 43.02
CA ARG A 520 -37.44 -7.03 43.66
C ARG A 520 -37.18 -7.46 45.10
N GLN A 521 -37.84 -6.82 46.05
CA GLN A 521 -37.97 -7.27 47.42
C GLN A 521 -39.47 -7.37 47.72
N THR A 522 -39.97 -8.60 47.89
CA THR A 522 -41.31 -8.89 48.39
C THR A 522 -41.19 -9.38 49.83
N HIS A 523 -41.67 -8.59 50.79
CA HIS A 523 -42.07 -9.05 52.10
C HIS A 523 -43.54 -8.69 52.29
N ALA A 524 -44.36 -9.70 52.61
CA ALA A 524 -45.73 -9.54 53.06
C ALA A 524 -45.88 -10.31 54.38
N SER A 525 -46.32 -9.62 55.43
CA SER A 525 -46.94 -10.12 56.68
C SER A 525 -47.06 -8.89 57.60
N SER A 526 -48.19 -8.20 57.59
CA SER A 526 -49.28 -8.30 58.59
C SER A 526 -49.05 -7.40 59.82
N GLY A 527 -49.86 -6.35 59.92
CA GLY A 527 -50.06 -5.55 61.13
C GLY A 527 -51.49 -4.99 61.09
N ASP A 528 -52.33 -5.55 61.95
CA ASP A 528 -53.72 -5.19 62.17
C ASP A 528 -53.89 -3.77 62.75
N ALA A 529 -55.10 -3.28 62.58
CA ALA A 529 -55.62 -1.96 62.90
C ALA A 529 -55.52 -1.52 64.37
N MET A 530 -55.24 -0.22 64.57
CA MET A 530 -56.08 0.72 65.33
C MET A 530 -55.71 2.16 65.01
#